data_AF-A0A1A7X9K4-F1
#
_entry.id   AF-A0A1A7X9K4-F1
#
_cell.length_a   1.000
_cell.length_b   1.000
_cell.length_c   1.000
_cell.angle_alpha   90.00
_cell.angle_beta   90.00
_cell.angle_gamma   90.00
#
_symmetry.space_group_name_H-M   'P 1'
#
loop_
_entity.id
_entity.type
_entity.pdbx_description
1 polymer ?
#
loop_
_entity_poly.entity_id
_entity_poly.type
_entity_poly.pdbx_seq_one_letter_code
_entity_poly.pdbx_strand_id
1 'polypeptide(L)'
;MLNEQFLYITFDVTTLTLQRGSDRVRSEEEAASRVGRPRGSFRFVYAHVELKVSNKTTFGAENSPLRCSTTGQNSKVLLEPAPVPVPVLSMAVRASFEKNNEIGCFAKLTNTYCLVAIGGSENFYSVFEGELSETIPVIHASIAGCRIIGRMCVGNRHGLLVPNNTTDQELQHIRNSLPDSVKIQRVEERLSALGNVIACNDYVALVHPDLDRETEEILADTLKVEVFRQTVAEQVLVGSYCAFSNQGGLVHPKTSIEDQDELSSLLQVPLVAGTVNRGSEVISAGMVVNDWCAFCGLDTTSTELSVIESVFRLSDAVQPSAIATSMRDSLIDSMA
;
A
#
# COMPACT_ATOMS: atom_id res chain seq x y z
N MET A 1 -39.63 5.40 -15.83
CA MET A 1 -40.06 6.38 -14.82
C MET A 1 -40.73 5.64 -13.68
N LEU A 2 -40.00 5.40 -12.60
CA LEU A 2 -40.52 5.23 -11.24
C LEU A 2 -39.30 5.48 -10.34
N ASN A 3 -39.24 6.70 -9.81
CA ASN A 3 -38.15 7.23 -9.02
C ASN A 3 -38.23 6.71 -7.58
N GLU A 4 -37.07 6.32 -7.08
CA GLU A 4 -36.76 6.04 -5.69
C GLU A 4 -36.86 7.32 -4.84
N GLN A 5 -37.43 7.19 -3.63
CA GLN A 5 -37.48 8.26 -2.63
C GLN A 5 -36.32 8.09 -1.63
N PHE A 6 -35.47 9.12 -1.57
CA PHE A 6 -34.42 9.30 -0.58
C PHE A 6 -35.00 9.65 0.79
N LEU A 7 -34.57 8.94 1.84
CA LEU A 7 -34.82 9.29 3.23
C LEU A 7 -33.63 10.09 3.78
N TYR A 8 -33.81 11.40 3.94
CA TYR A 8 -32.91 12.27 4.69
C TYR A 8 -33.18 12.11 6.19
N ILE A 9 -32.16 11.77 6.98
CA ILE A 9 -32.21 11.88 8.45
C ILE A 9 -31.21 12.97 8.87
N THR A 10 -31.77 14.13 9.21
CA THR A 10 -31.11 15.25 9.89
C THR A 10 -30.78 14.87 11.35
N PHE A 11 -29.52 15.02 11.76
CA PHE A 11 -29.12 14.95 13.16
C PHE A 11 -29.31 16.32 13.81
N ASP A 12 -30.20 16.42 14.78
CA ASP A 12 -30.37 17.60 15.63
C ASP A 12 -29.75 17.36 17.02
N VAL A 13 -29.07 18.38 17.53
CA VAL A 13 -28.23 18.35 18.74
C VAL A 13 -28.97 19.07 19.87
N THR A 14 -29.29 18.38 20.97
CA THR A 14 -29.58 18.82 22.37
C THR A 14 -30.53 17.79 23.01
N THR A 15 -30.41 17.23 24.24
CA THR A 15 -30.07 17.76 25.56
C THR A 15 -29.86 16.55 26.51
N LEU A 16 -28.81 16.51 27.32
CA LEU A 16 -28.68 15.57 28.45
C LEU A 16 -28.32 16.40 29.69
N THR A 17 -29.26 16.58 30.61
CA THR A 17 -28.98 17.12 31.95
C THR A 17 -30.03 16.67 32.97
N LEU A 18 -29.55 15.80 33.88
CA LEU A 18 -29.83 15.73 35.33
C LEU A 18 -31.29 15.75 35.83
N GLN A 19 -31.80 14.58 36.22
CA GLN A 19 -32.83 14.45 37.26
C GLN A 19 -32.21 14.73 38.65
N ARG A 20 -32.64 15.83 39.28
CA ARG A 20 -32.59 16.00 40.74
C ARG A 20 -34.01 15.90 41.28
N GLY A 21 -34.16 15.17 42.37
CA GLY A 21 -35.41 15.03 43.09
C GLY A 21 -35.88 16.34 43.72
N SER A 22 -37.21 16.40 43.86
CA SER A 22 -38.03 17.26 44.70
C SER A 22 -37.99 18.78 44.52
N ASP A 23 -39.20 19.30 44.38
CA ASP A 23 -39.70 20.63 44.71
C ASP A 23 -39.94 21.63 43.58
N ARG A 24 -41.23 21.99 43.49
CA ARG A 24 -41.83 22.98 42.60
C ARG A 24 -41.33 24.39 42.91
N VAL A 25 -41.42 25.25 41.89
CA VAL A 25 -41.84 26.67 41.88
C VAL A 25 -40.79 27.69 41.33
N ARG A 26 -41.10 28.17 40.10
CA ARG A 26 -41.00 29.55 39.53
C ARG A 26 -39.66 30.28 39.24
N SER A 27 -39.47 30.55 37.94
CA SER A 27 -39.25 31.84 37.20
C SER A 27 -38.05 32.79 37.44
N GLU A 28 -37.65 33.42 36.31
CA GLU A 28 -36.79 34.61 36.07
C GLU A 28 -35.26 34.33 35.96
N GLU A 29 -34.57 34.47 34.82
CA GLU A 29 -34.34 35.58 33.85
C GLU A 29 -33.11 36.46 34.22
N GLU A 30 -32.19 36.59 33.25
CA GLU A 30 -31.08 37.55 33.07
C GLU A 30 -30.01 37.82 34.17
N ALA A 31 -28.73 37.61 33.80
CA ALA A 31 -27.68 38.65 33.77
C ALA A 31 -26.26 38.04 33.81
N ALA A 32 -25.48 38.22 32.75
CA ALA A 32 -24.03 38.02 32.79
C ALA A 32 -23.33 39.26 32.23
N SER A 33 -22.73 40.03 33.14
CA SER A 33 -21.71 41.02 32.79
C SER A 33 -20.48 40.84 33.69
N ARG A 34 -19.31 40.92 33.05
CA ARG A 34 -18.00 41.35 33.58
C ARG A 34 -17.04 40.34 34.25
N VAL A 35 -15.91 40.18 33.53
CA VAL A 35 -14.50 40.29 33.97
C VAL A 35 -13.80 39.05 34.58
N GLY A 36 -12.63 38.72 33.98
CA GLY A 36 -11.44 38.27 34.73
C GLY A 36 -10.82 36.91 34.34
N ARG A 37 -9.81 36.93 33.47
CA ARG A 37 -8.74 35.89 33.38
C ARG A 37 -7.75 36.04 34.57
N PRO A 38 -6.73 35.18 34.79
CA PRO A 38 -6.48 33.77 34.41
C PRO A 38 -5.84 32.92 35.56
N ARG A 39 -5.59 31.60 35.31
CA ARG A 39 -4.34 30.81 35.62
C ARG A 39 -4.67 29.34 35.94
N GLY A 40 -3.86 28.42 35.42
CA GLY A 40 -3.63 27.11 36.04
C GLY A 40 -3.97 25.87 35.19
N SER A 41 -2.92 25.19 34.74
CA SER A 41 -2.82 23.82 34.23
C SER A 41 -3.77 22.80 34.84
N PHE A 42 -4.49 22.00 34.03
CA PHE A 42 -5.06 20.73 34.49
C PHE A 42 -5.01 19.61 33.42
N ARG A 43 -4.61 18.45 33.94
CA ARG A 43 -4.51 17.11 33.35
C ARG A 43 -5.79 16.68 32.62
N PHE A 44 -5.65 16.03 31.46
CA PHE A 44 -6.69 15.20 30.88
C PHE A 44 -6.81 13.90 31.68
N VAL A 45 -7.94 13.71 32.35
CA VAL A 45 -8.36 12.44 32.95
C VAL A 45 -9.25 11.74 31.93
N TYR A 46 -8.82 10.60 31.39
CA TYR A 46 -9.66 9.71 30.59
C TYR A 46 -10.66 9.02 31.53
N ALA A 47 -11.96 9.22 31.30
CA ALA A 47 -13.02 8.50 31.99
C ALA A 47 -13.38 7.22 31.19
N HIS A 48 -13.23 6.06 31.83
CA HIS A 48 -13.76 4.77 31.39
C HIS A 48 -15.29 4.78 31.54
N VAL A 49 -16.03 4.44 30.48
CA VAL A 49 -17.47 4.14 30.54
C VAL A 49 -17.65 2.65 30.28
N GLU A 50 -18.02 1.90 31.33
CA GLU A 50 -18.48 0.50 31.22
C GLU A 50 -19.94 0.47 30.76
N LEU A 51 -20.22 -0.12 29.60
CA LEU A 51 -21.57 -0.45 29.16
C LEU A 51 -21.99 -1.81 29.74
N LYS A 52 -22.89 -1.78 30.74
CA LYS A 52 -23.63 -2.97 31.19
C LYS A 52 -24.83 -3.22 30.26
N VAL A 53 -24.71 -4.23 29.40
CA VAL A 53 -25.85 -4.74 28.61
C VAL A 53 -26.64 -5.72 29.48
N SER A 54 -27.91 -5.40 29.75
CA SER A 54 -28.83 -6.28 30.50
C SER A 54 -29.66 -7.11 29.52
N ASN A 55 -29.44 -8.43 29.54
CA ASN A 55 -30.21 -9.42 28.79
C ASN A 55 -31.64 -9.59 29.32
N LYS A 56 -32.63 -9.58 28.44
CA LYS A 56 -33.90 -10.35 28.54
C LYS A 56 -34.74 -10.19 27.26
N THR A 57 -34.68 -11.16 26.35
CA THR A 57 -35.83 -11.98 25.89
C THR A 57 -35.40 -12.99 24.82
N THR A 58 -35.90 -14.21 24.97
CA THR A 58 -35.62 -15.46 24.26
C THR A 58 -36.49 -15.69 23.02
N PHE A 59 -35.97 -16.37 21.99
CA PHE A 59 -36.56 -17.39 21.08
C PHE A 59 -35.67 -17.46 19.81
N GLY A 60 -35.15 -18.56 19.27
CA GLY A 60 -35.06 -19.99 19.62
C GLY A 60 -34.25 -20.73 18.53
N ALA A 61 -33.56 -21.83 18.91
CA ALA A 61 -32.93 -22.92 18.10
C ALA A 61 -31.87 -22.53 17.03
N GLU A 62 -30.71 -23.17 16.83
CA GLU A 62 -30.11 -24.44 17.26
C GLU A 62 -28.58 -24.41 16.96
N ASN A 63 -27.79 -25.23 17.69
CA ASN A 63 -26.39 -25.65 17.47
C ASN A 63 -25.18 -24.80 17.96
N SER A 64 -24.95 -24.85 19.30
CA SER A 64 -23.73 -25.26 20.07
C SER A 64 -22.28 -25.06 19.55
N PRO A 65 -21.24 -25.03 20.43
CA PRO A 65 -21.03 -24.20 21.62
C PRO A 65 -19.59 -23.62 21.72
N LEU A 66 -19.41 -22.34 22.04
CA LEU A 66 -18.11 -21.85 22.56
C LEU A 66 -18.19 -21.74 24.08
N ARG A 67 -17.48 -22.64 24.77
CA ARG A 67 -17.18 -22.56 26.20
C ARG A 67 -16.22 -21.40 26.43
N CYS A 68 -16.61 -20.42 27.23
CA CYS A 68 -15.70 -19.42 27.81
C CYS A 68 -15.35 -19.85 29.23
N SER A 69 -14.14 -20.37 29.44
CA SER A 69 -13.54 -20.56 30.76
C SER A 69 -12.67 -19.35 31.07
N THR A 70 -13.05 -18.60 32.10
CA THR A 70 -12.33 -17.42 32.60
C THR A 70 -11.14 -17.86 33.45
N THR A 71 -9.92 -17.61 32.98
CA THR A 71 -8.73 -17.54 33.83
C THR A 71 -7.98 -16.28 33.45
N GLY A 72 -7.93 -15.35 34.39
CA GLY A 72 -7.32 -14.04 34.20
C GLY A 72 -5.81 -14.13 34.02
N GLN A 73 -5.31 -13.39 33.03
CA GLN A 73 -3.98 -12.82 33.01
C GLN A 73 -4.01 -11.60 32.07
N ASN A 74 -3.50 -10.49 32.58
CA ASN A 74 -3.33 -9.25 31.82
C ASN A 74 -2.38 -9.49 30.64
N SER A 75 -2.92 -9.57 29.42
CA SER A 75 -2.14 -9.45 28.19
C SER A 75 -2.67 -8.26 27.39
N LYS A 76 -1.80 -7.29 27.13
CA LYS A 76 -2.03 -6.23 26.14
C LYS A 76 -2.28 -6.91 24.80
N VAL A 77 -3.51 -6.86 24.30
CA VAL A 77 -3.81 -7.22 22.92
C VAL A 77 -3.37 -6.05 22.06
N LEU A 78 -2.23 -6.19 21.38
CA LEU A 78 -1.93 -5.34 20.23
C LEU A 78 -3.03 -5.62 19.21
N LEU A 79 -3.89 -4.63 18.95
CA LEU A 79 -4.79 -4.66 17.80
C LEU A 79 -3.92 -4.56 16.56
N GLU A 80 -3.61 -5.71 15.95
CA GLU A 80 -3.10 -5.73 14.58
C GLU A 80 -4.17 -5.09 13.68
N PRO A 81 -3.78 -4.20 12.74
CA PRO A 81 -4.73 -3.64 11.79
C PRO A 81 -5.37 -4.78 11.00
N ALA A 82 -6.70 -4.72 10.85
CA ALA A 82 -7.46 -5.71 10.11
C ALA A 82 -6.86 -5.93 8.71
N PRO A 83 -6.78 -7.18 8.22
CA PRO A 83 -6.32 -7.44 6.86
C PRO A 83 -7.23 -6.68 5.88
N VAL A 84 -6.61 -5.86 5.04
CA VAL A 84 -7.30 -5.12 3.98
C VAL A 84 -7.96 -6.16 3.06
N PRO A 85 -9.26 -6.05 2.74
CA PRO A 85 -9.91 -6.97 1.82
C PRO A 85 -9.20 -6.88 0.45
N VAL A 86 -8.51 -7.95 0.07
CA VAL A 86 -7.84 -8.06 -1.23
C VAL A 86 -8.90 -8.21 -2.33
N PRO A 87 -8.90 -7.35 -3.37
CA PRO A 87 -9.82 -7.46 -4.48
C PRO A 87 -9.59 -8.75 -5.27
N VAL A 88 -10.67 -9.28 -5.85
CA VAL A 88 -10.85 -10.70 -6.21
C VAL A 88 -10.23 -11.09 -7.56
N LEU A 89 -9.40 -10.23 -8.17
CA LEU A 89 -8.74 -10.49 -9.47
C LEU A 89 -7.32 -9.91 -9.46
N SER A 90 -6.39 -10.62 -8.85
CA SER A 90 -4.96 -10.32 -8.89
C SER A 90 -4.35 -10.77 -10.22
N MET A 91 -4.31 -9.86 -11.19
CA MET A 91 -3.84 -10.13 -12.55
C MET A 91 -2.73 -9.16 -12.97
N ALA A 92 -1.88 -9.57 -13.91
CA ALA A 92 -0.98 -8.65 -14.59
C ALA A 92 -1.74 -7.89 -15.69
N VAL A 93 -1.85 -6.58 -15.55
CA VAL A 93 -2.61 -5.71 -16.47
C VAL A 93 -1.68 -5.01 -17.43
N ARG A 94 -2.07 -4.95 -18.71
CA ARG A 94 -1.33 -4.23 -19.75
C ARG A 94 -1.78 -2.77 -19.82
N ALA A 95 -0.84 -1.84 -19.85
CA ALA A 95 -1.12 -0.42 -20.07
C ALA A 95 -0.14 0.23 -21.07
N SER A 96 -0.45 1.45 -21.50
CA SER A 96 0.43 2.25 -22.35
C SER A 96 0.25 3.73 -22.02
N PHE A 97 1.35 4.46 -21.91
CA PHE A 97 1.36 5.90 -21.66
C PHE A 97 1.77 6.62 -22.94
N GLU A 98 0.86 7.35 -23.58
CA GLU A 98 1.14 8.12 -24.82
C GLU A 98 1.83 7.30 -25.94
N LYS A 99 1.47 6.01 -26.09
CA LYS A 99 2.11 5.02 -27.01
C LYS A 99 3.49 4.52 -26.56
N ASN A 100 3.91 4.85 -25.36
CA ASN A 100 5.10 4.29 -24.73
C ASN A 100 4.69 3.12 -23.82
N ASN A 101 5.48 2.04 -23.88
CA ASN A 101 5.25 0.82 -23.10
C ASN A 101 6.06 0.80 -21.81
N GLU A 102 6.88 1.82 -21.55
CA GLU A 102 7.68 1.94 -20.33
C GLU A 102 6.87 2.57 -19.18
N ILE A 103 5.87 1.84 -18.69
CA ILE A 103 4.95 2.30 -17.63
C ILE A 103 5.67 2.68 -16.35
N GLY A 104 6.71 1.93 -15.95
CA GLY A 104 7.47 2.19 -14.73
C GLY A 104 8.33 3.45 -14.77
N CYS A 105 8.43 4.11 -15.93
CA CYS A 105 8.94 5.47 -15.98
C CYS A 105 7.91 6.51 -15.50
N PHE A 106 6.62 6.24 -15.69
CA PHE A 106 5.52 7.20 -15.49
C PHE A 106 4.65 6.90 -14.27
N ALA A 107 4.82 5.74 -13.63
CA ALA A 107 4.10 5.35 -12.43
C ALA A 107 5.05 4.81 -11.37
N LYS A 108 4.70 4.97 -10.11
CA LYS A 108 5.33 4.29 -8.98
C LYS A 108 4.27 3.63 -8.14
N LEU A 109 4.33 2.31 -8.07
CA LEU A 109 3.38 1.51 -7.32
C LEU A 109 4.03 1.03 -6.01
N THR A 110 3.29 1.12 -4.91
CA THR A 110 3.64 0.56 -3.61
C THR A 110 2.42 -0.13 -3.01
N ASN A 111 2.60 -0.78 -1.85
CA ASN A 111 1.51 -1.42 -1.12
C ASN A 111 0.53 -0.43 -0.46
N THR A 112 0.83 0.87 -0.38
CA THR A 112 -0.05 1.84 0.31
C THR A 112 -0.50 3.00 -0.54
N TYR A 113 0.21 3.31 -1.62
CA TYR A 113 -0.10 4.41 -2.52
C TYR A 113 0.43 4.13 -3.91
N CYS A 114 -0.21 4.73 -4.90
CA CYS A 114 0.26 4.73 -6.28
C CYS A 114 0.45 6.17 -6.73
N LEU A 115 1.64 6.48 -7.26
CA LEU A 115 1.91 7.75 -7.91
C LEU A 115 1.81 7.56 -9.41
N VAL A 116 1.13 8.48 -10.07
CA VAL A 116 0.94 8.47 -11.52
C VAL A 116 1.29 9.84 -12.10
N ALA A 117 1.99 9.86 -13.24
CA ALA A 117 2.37 11.08 -13.93
C ALA A 117 1.15 11.91 -14.36
N ILE A 118 1.25 13.23 -14.19
CA ILE A 118 0.31 14.18 -14.81
C ILE A 118 0.48 14.23 -16.33
N GLY A 119 -0.63 14.49 -17.04
CA GLY A 119 -0.65 14.61 -18.49
C GLY A 119 -0.74 13.28 -19.24
N GLY A 120 -1.23 12.23 -18.59
CA GLY A 120 -1.62 10.98 -19.23
C GLY A 120 -3.02 11.07 -19.85
N SER A 121 -3.37 10.09 -20.68
CA SER A 121 -4.73 9.92 -21.17
C SER A 121 -5.62 9.34 -20.06
N GLU A 122 -6.92 9.62 -20.10
CA GLU A 122 -7.89 9.00 -19.18
C GLU A 122 -7.84 7.47 -19.27
N ASN A 123 -7.57 6.91 -20.46
CA ASN A 123 -7.38 5.47 -20.62
C ASN A 123 -6.26 4.91 -19.71
N PHE A 124 -5.18 5.68 -19.51
CA PHE A 124 -4.10 5.26 -18.62
C PHE A 124 -4.55 5.30 -17.16
N TYR A 125 -5.21 6.39 -16.75
CA TYR A 125 -5.70 6.55 -15.38
C TYR A 125 -6.77 5.50 -15.03
N SER A 126 -7.71 5.23 -15.93
CA SER A 126 -8.74 4.20 -15.75
C SER A 126 -8.19 2.81 -15.52
N VAL A 127 -7.02 2.47 -16.09
CA VAL A 127 -6.39 1.16 -15.86
C VAL A 127 -5.86 1.05 -14.43
N PHE A 128 -5.23 2.10 -13.90
CA PHE A 128 -4.76 2.11 -12.51
C PHE A 128 -5.92 2.23 -11.52
N GLU A 129 -6.85 3.15 -11.76
CA GLU A 129 -8.01 3.35 -10.90
C GLU A 129 -8.95 2.13 -10.89
N GLY A 130 -9.10 1.45 -12.03
CA GLY A 130 -9.94 0.25 -12.12
C GLY A 130 -9.52 -0.88 -11.18
N GLU A 131 -8.21 -1.07 -10.99
CA GLU A 131 -7.66 -2.12 -10.14
C GLU A 131 -7.36 -1.64 -8.70
N LEU A 132 -6.96 -0.37 -8.55
CA LEU A 132 -6.38 0.12 -7.30
C LEU A 132 -7.32 0.97 -6.46
N SER A 133 -8.35 1.59 -7.05
CA SER A 133 -9.15 2.64 -6.38
C SER A 133 -9.82 2.19 -5.08
N GLU A 134 -10.13 0.90 -4.95
CA GLU A 134 -10.75 0.35 -3.74
C GLU A 134 -9.74 0.15 -2.58
N THR A 135 -8.45 -0.03 -2.90
CA THR A 135 -7.42 -0.41 -1.91
C THR A 135 -6.40 0.68 -1.62
N ILE A 136 -5.92 1.39 -2.64
CA ILE A 136 -4.88 2.41 -2.49
C ILE A 136 -5.20 3.70 -3.25
N PRO A 137 -4.84 4.87 -2.71
CA PRO A 137 -5.00 6.13 -3.43
C PRO A 137 -4.08 6.20 -4.65
N VAL A 138 -4.66 6.50 -5.80
CA VAL A 138 -3.95 6.85 -7.05
C VAL A 138 -3.78 8.36 -7.09
N ILE A 139 -2.53 8.82 -7.09
CA ILE A 139 -2.19 10.23 -6.92
C ILE A 139 -1.53 10.74 -8.20
N HIS A 140 -2.18 11.72 -8.84
CA HIS A 140 -1.63 12.41 -9.99
C HIS A 140 -0.60 13.44 -9.53
N ALA A 141 0.68 13.24 -9.88
CA ALA A 141 1.77 14.12 -9.49
C ALA A 141 2.80 14.34 -10.61
N SER A 142 3.50 15.47 -10.51
CA SER A 142 4.79 15.71 -11.17
C SER A 142 5.88 15.77 -10.12
N ILE A 143 7.11 15.44 -10.53
CA ILE A 143 8.29 15.60 -9.69
C ILE A 143 9.30 16.44 -10.45
N ALA A 144 9.66 17.60 -9.90
CA ALA A 144 10.58 18.55 -10.52
C ALA A 144 10.10 19.03 -11.90
N GLY A 145 8.78 19.21 -12.06
CA GLY A 145 8.16 19.58 -13.34
C GLY A 145 8.25 18.49 -14.43
N CYS A 146 8.72 17.29 -14.08
CA CYS A 146 8.87 16.17 -15.01
C CYS A 146 7.70 15.18 -14.86
N ARG A 147 7.39 14.50 -15.98
CA ARG A 147 6.39 13.42 -16.03
C ARG A 147 6.97 12.04 -15.66
N ILE A 148 8.30 11.91 -15.56
CA ILE A 148 8.99 10.63 -15.32
C ILE A 148 9.06 10.28 -13.82
N ILE A 149 7.93 10.26 -13.14
CA ILE A 149 7.88 10.12 -11.68
C ILE A 149 8.49 8.79 -11.20
N GLY A 150 8.28 7.68 -11.91
CA GLY A 150 8.72 6.35 -11.47
C GLY A 150 10.24 6.19 -11.43
N ARG A 151 10.96 6.95 -12.27
CA ARG A 151 12.42 7.03 -12.24
C ARG A 151 12.95 8.04 -11.24
N MET A 152 12.21 9.12 -11.00
CA MET A 152 12.66 10.19 -10.12
C MET A 152 12.47 9.87 -8.63
N CYS A 153 11.46 9.08 -8.28
CA CYS A 153 11.16 8.72 -6.90
C CYS A 153 11.34 7.23 -6.60
N VAL A 154 11.55 6.95 -5.33
CA VAL A 154 11.56 5.59 -4.80
C VAL A 154 10.81 5.59 -3.47
N GLY A 155 10.08 4.52 -3.20
CA GLY A 155 9.23 4.47 -2.03
C GLY A 155 8.72 3.07 -1.79
N ASN A 156 8.37 2.83 -0.54
CA ASN A 156 7.72 1.62 -0.06
C ASN A 156 6.49 2.02 0.77
N ARG A 157 5.89 1.09 1.51
CA ARG A 157 4.72 1.41 2.34
C ARG A 157 4.98 2.40 3.48
N HIS A 158 6.24 2.60 3.86
CA HIS A 158 6.64 3.40 5.02
C HIS A 158 7.08 4.81 4.65
N GLY A 159 7.65 5.00 3.46
CA GLY A 159 8.21 6.27 3.06
C GLY A 159 8.28 6.47 1.56
N LEU A 160 8.46 7.73 1.18
CA LEU A 160 8.67 8.18 -0.19
C LEU A 160 9.87 9.12 -0.22
N LEU A 161 10.87 8.77 -1.01
CA LEU A 161 12.04 9.60 -1.30
C LEU A 161 11.83 10.34 -2.61
N VAL A 162 11.99 11.65 -2.53
CA VAL A 162 11.89 12.56 -3.67
C VAL A 162 13.21 13.31 -3.86
N PRO A 163 13.56 13.65 -5.10
CA PRO A 163 14.80 14.37 -5.38
C PRO A 163 14.73 15.83 -4.88
N ASN A 164 15.88 16.42 -4.61
CA ASN A 164 15.97 17.80 -4.08
C ASN A 164 15.39 18.88 -5.03
N ASN A 165 15.31 18.59 -6.33
CA ASN A 165 14.72 19.49 -7.33
C ASN A 165 13.18 19.52 -7.31
N THR A 166 12.52 18.72 -6.47
CA THR A 166 11.06 18.71 -6.32
C THR A 166 10.57 20.03 -5.75
N THR A 167 9.61 20.67 -6.42
CA THR A 167 9.07 21.96 -5.97
C THR A 167 8.27 21.83 -4.68
N ASP A 168 8.12 22.92 -3.92
CA ASP A 168 7.34 22.90 -2.67
C ASP A 168 5.84 22.67 -2.93
N GLN A 169 5.33 23.12 -4.08
CA GLN A 169 3.94 22.88 -4.49
C GLN A 169 3.67 21.40 -4.75
N GLU A 170 4.55 20.73 -5.51
CA GLU A 170 4.46 19.29 -5.75
C GLU A 170 4.52 18.51 -4.44
N LEU A 171 5.45 18.90 -3.55
CA LEU A 171 5.63 18.21 -2.29
C LEU A 171 4.41 18.40 -1.36
N GLN A 172 3.83 19.60 -1.32
CA GLN A 172 2.61 19.85 -0.56
C GLN A 172 1.41 19.06 -1.11
N HIS A 173 1.29 18.97 -2.44
CA HIS A 173 0.26 18.14 -3.09
C HIS A 173 0.39 16.67 -2.70
N ILE A 174 1.60 16.11 -2.83
CA ILE A 174 1.92 14.74 -2.44
C ILE A 174 1.60 14.52 -0.95
N ARG A 175 2.01 15.43 -0.04
CA ARG A 175 1.69 15.33 1.39
C ARG A 175 0.19 15.32 1.71
N ASN A 176 -0.61 16.07 0.97
CA ASN A 176 -2.06 16.14 1.20
C ASN A 176 -2.79 14.89 0.69
N SER A 177 -2.23 14.21 -0.30
CA SER A 177 -2.84 13.04 -0.93
C SER A 177 -2.36 11.70 -0.36
N LEU A 178 -1.17 11.65 0.23
CA LEU A 178 -0.67 10.44 0.87
C LEU A 178 -1.25 10.24 2.27
N PRO A 179 -1.36 8.98 2.74
CA PRO A 179 -1.72 8.71 4.13
C PRO A 179 -0.61 9.17 5.09
N ASP A 180 -1.01 9.66 6.26
CA ASP A 180 -0.11 10.22 7.29
C ASP A 180 0.97 9.23 7.79
N SER A 181 0.80 7.94 7.53
CA SER A 181 1.79 6.90 7.86
C SER A 181 3.06 6.97 7.02
N VAL A 182 3.01 7.62 5.84
CA VAL A 182 4.12 7.64 4.88
C VAL A 182 4.98 8.88 5.10
N LYS A 183 6.27 8.66 5.42
CA LYS A 183 7.24 9.74 5.59
C LYS A 183 7.79 10.18 4.23
N ILE A 184 7.62 11.45 3.89
CA ILE A 184 8.16 12.05 2.66
C ILE A 184 9.44 12.82 2.99
N GLN A 185 10.55 12.46 2.32
CA GLN A 185 11.86 13.08 2.52
C GLN A 185 12.50 13.47 1.20
N ARG A 186 13.09 14.68 1.15
CA ARG A 186 13.94 15.12 0.04
C ARG A 186 15.36 14.58 0.23
N VAL A 187 15.93 14.08 -0.85
CA VAL A 187 17.30 13.57 -0.91
C VAL A 187 18.07 14.30 -2.01
N GLU A 188 19.27 14.75 -1.68
CA GLU A 188 20.23 15.23 -2.68
C GLU A 188 21.09 14.05 -3.09
N GLU A 189 20.99 13.65 -4.36
CA GLU A 189 21.84 12.60 -4.92
C GLU A 189 22.38 13.07 -6.27
N ARG A 190 23.67 12.81 -6.53
CA ARG A 190 24.40 13.36 -7.68
C ARG A 190 24.70 12.34 -8.76
N LEU A 191 24.65 11.05 -8.44
CA LEU A 191 24.98 9.99 -9.39
C LEU A 191 23.93 9.86 -10.50
N SER A 192 22.67 9.64 -10.13
CA SER A 192 21.56 9.45 -11.07
C SER A 192 20.22 9.67 -10.36
N ALA A 193 19.11 9.48 -11.08
CA ALA A 193 17.78 9.56 -10.51
C ALA A 193 17.55 8.44 -9.47
N LEU A 194 16.86 8.76 -8.37
CA LEU A 194 16.70 7.85 -7.23
C LEU A 194 16.11 6.48 -7.63
N GLY A 195 15.11 6.46 -8.50
CA GLY A 195 14.47 5.23 -8.97
C GLY A 195 15.33 4.37 -9.91
N ASN A 196 16.44 4.89 -10.43
CA ASN A 196 17.40 4.10 -11.20
C ASN A 196 18.46 3.47 -10.30
N VAL A 197 18.81 4.17 -9.22
CA VAL A 197 19.90 3.82 -8.31
C VAL A 197 19.42 2.86 -7.22
N ILE A 198 18.12 2.91 -6.88
CA ILE A 198 17.54 2.21 -5.74
C ILE A 198 16.39 1.32 -6.22
N ALA A 199 16.44 0.05 -5.84
CA ALA A 199 15.32 -0.88 -5.91
C ALA A 199 14.95 -1.31 -4.47
N CYS A 200 13.67 -1.26 -4.10
CA CYS A 200 13.26 -1.53 -2.72
C CYS A 200 11.94 -2.29 -2.65
N ASN A 201 11.81 -3.12 -1.60
CA ASN A 201 10.54 -3.63 -1.10
C ASN A 201 10.28 -3.05 0.31
N ASP A 202 9.40 -3.68 1.10
CA ASP A 202 9.06 -3.19 2.44
C ASP A 202 10.11 -3.55 3.51
N TYR A 203 11.09 -4.41 3.21
CA TYR A 203 12.05 -4.97 4.17
C TYR A 203 13.51 -4.66 3.82
N VAL A 204 13.84 -4.67 2.53
CA VAL A 204 15.19 -4.62 1.97
C VAL A 204 15.23 -3.66 0.78
N ALA A 205 16.35 -2.95 0.65
CA ALA A 205 16.68 -2.13 -0.50
C ALA A 205 18.04 -2.51 -1.09
N LEU A 206 18.08 -2.63 -2.41
CA LEU A 206 19.31 -2.69 -3.19
C LEU A 206 19.67 -1.30 -3.68
N VAL A 207 20.93 -0.93 -3.51
CA VAL A 207 21.44 0.37 -3.91
C VAL A 207 22.72 0.24 -4.72
N HIS A 208 23.00 1.29 -5.49
CA HIS A 208 24.26 1.45 -6.20
C HIS A 208 25.48 1.36 -5.25
N PRO A 209 26.57 0.67 -5.62
CA PRO A 209 27.74 0.49 -4.76
C PRO A 209 28.40 1.78 -4.28
N ASP A 210 28.48 2.78 -5.16
CA ASP A 210 29.07 4.09 -4.90
C ASP A 210 28.11 5.10 -4.25
N LEU A 211 26.96 4.66 -3.72
CA LEU A 211 26.02 5.58 -3.05
C LEU A 211 26.66 6.23 -1.82
N ASP A 212 26.43 7.53 -1.66
CA ASP A 212 26.88 8.29 -0.49
C ASP A 212 26.27 7.72 0.80
N ARG A 213 27.09 7.61 1.85
CA ARG A 213 26.66 7.04 3.13
C ARG A 213 25.55 7.86 3.79
N GLU A 214 25.57 9.18 3.62
CA GLU A 214 24.49 10.05 4.12
C GLU A 214 23.15 9.69 3.45
N THR A 215 23.15 9.46 2.14
CA THR A 215 21.97 9.05 1.38
C THR A 215 21.47 7.67 1.82
N GLU A 216 22.39 6.74 2.07
CA GLU A 216 22.07 5.40 2.59
C GLU A 216 21.39 5.45 3.97
N GLU A 217 21.91 6.27 4.89
CA GLU A 217 21.33 6.45 6.23
C GLU A 217 19.92 7.08 6.16
N ILE A 218 19.73 8.10 5.31
CA ILE A 218 18.40 8.71 5.08
C ILE A 218 17.41 7.68 4.51
N LEU A 219 17.88 6.81 3.62
CA LEU A 219 17.07 5.78 3.00
C LEU A 219 16.63 4.73 4.02
N ALA A 220 17.57 4.21 4.81
CA ALA A 220 17.30 3.25 5.87
C ALA A 220 16.29 3.82 6.89
N ASP A 221 16.46 5.07 7.31
CA ASP A 221 15.58 5.73 8.29
C ASP A 221 14.17 6.04 7.76
N THR A 222 14.07 6.40 6.48
CA THR A 222 12.80 6.83 5.88
C THR A 222 11.97 5.64 5.42
N LEU A 223 12.60 4.66 4.77
CA LEU A 223 11.93 3.47 4.26
C LEU A 223 11.85 2.36 5.32
N LYS A 224 12.65 2.41 6.40
CA LYS A 224 12.74 1.38 7.45
C LYS A 224 13.13 0.01 6.89
N VAL A 225 14.12 0.00 6.01
CA VAL A 225 14.61 -1.19 5.31
C VAL A 225 16.10 -1.35 5.53
N GLU A 226 16.56 -2.60 5.44
CA GLU A 226 17.99 -2.90 5.38
C GLU A 226 18.53 -2.57 3.99
N VAL A 227 19.68 -1.92 3.93
CA VAL A 227 20.26 -1.44 2.67
C VAL A 227 21.46 -2.29 2.32
N PHE A 228 21.48 -2.82 1.09
CA PHE A 228 22.58 -3.60 0.56
C PHE A 228 23.10 -2.98 -0.74
N ARG A 229 24.42 -2.82 -0.80
CA ARG A 229 25.14 -2.37 -1.98
C ARG A 229 25.44 -3.57 -2.85
N GLN A 230 24.81 -3.63 -4.03
CA GLN A 230 25.00 -4.77 -4.94
C GLN A 230 24.86 -4.35 -6.40
N THR A 231 25.33 -5.18 -7.32
CA THR A 231 25.13 -5.01 -8.77
C THR A 231 24.27 -6.14 -9.33
N VAL A 232 23.60 -5.88 -10.46
CA VAL A 232 22.76 -6.90 -11.14
C VAL A 232 23.28 -7.04 -12.57
N ALA A 233 23.75 -8.24 -12.93
CA ALA A 233 24.33 -8.53 -14.24
C ALA A 233 25.43 -7.52 -14.67
N GLU A 234 26.36 -7.24 -13.76
CA GLU A 234 27.44 -6.25 -13.93
C GLU A 234 26.96 -4.79 -14.12
N GLN A 235 25.66 -4.53 -13.98
CA GLN A 235 25.09 -3.19 -14.03
C GLN A 235 24.98 -2.59 -12.63
N VAL A 236 25.38 -1.33 -12.53
CA VAL A 236 25.33 -0.56 -11.28
C VAL A 236 23.95 0.05 -10.99
N LEU A 237 23.10 0.18 -12.01
CA LEU A 237 21.76 0.78 -11.91
C LEU A 237 20.70 -0.27 -11.54
N VAL A 238 20.78 -0.78 -10.31
CA VAL A 238 19.90 -1.84 -9.81
C VAL A 238 18.41 -1.51 -9.95
N GLY A 239 18.02 -0.25 -9.72
CA GLY A 239 16.65 0.23 -9.86
C GLY A 239 16.07 0.15 -11.27
N SER A 240 16.92 0.11 -12.30
CA SER A 240 16.47 -0.01 -13.70
C SER A 240 16.32 -1.46 -14.16
N TYR A 241 17.20 -2.34 -13.66
CA TYR A 241 17.37 -3.70 -14.15
C TYR A 241 16.76 -4.77 -13.23
N CYS A 242 16.25 -4.36 -12.06
CA CYS A 242 15.59 -5.23 -11.10
C CYS A 242 14.30 -4.57 -10.59
N ALA A 243 13.21 -5.33 -10.65
CA ALA A 243 11.95 -4.99 -10.01
C ALA A 243 11.54 -6.14 -9.10
N PHE A 244 11.30 -5.86 -7.82
CA PHE A 244 10.91 -6.87 -6.85
C PHE A 244 9.85 -6.34 -5.89
N SER A 245 9.01 -7.25 -5.40
CA SER A 245 8.00 -7.03 -4.36
C SER A 245 8.37 -7.83 -3.11
N ASN A 246 7.43 -7.98 -2.16
CA ASN A 246 7.67 -8.84 -1.00
C ASN A 246 7.51 -10.34 -1.33
N GLN A 247 6.91 -10.68 -2.47
CA GLN A 247 6.62 -12.07 -2.86
C GLN A 247 7.66 -12.67 -3.80
N GLY A 248 8.29 -11.85 -4.63
CA GLY A 248 9.25 -12.28 -5.64
C GLY A 248 9.87 -11.11 -6.39
N GLY A 249 10.73 -11.41 -7.35
CA GLY A 249 11.36 -10.38 -8.17
C GLY A 249 11.84 -10.86 -9.53
N LEU A 250 11.90 -9.91 -10.46
CA LEU A 250 12.38 -10.10 -11.81
C LEU A 250 13.69 -9.34 -11.98
N VAL A 251 14.71 -10.03 -12.47
CA VAL A 251 16.04 -9.47 -12.74
C VAL A 251 16.37 -9.51 -14.23
N HIS A 252 17.41 -8.79 -14.60
CA HIS A 252 17.95 -8.74 -15.95
C HIS A 252 18.18 -10.16 -16.53
N PRO A 253 17.87 -10.40 -17.82
CA PRO A 253 17.91 -11.74 -18.41
C PRO A 253 19.32 -12.36 -18.49
N LYS A 254 20.38 -11.53 -18.47
CA LYS A 254 21.78 -12.00 -18.53
C LYS A 254 22.39 -12.23 -17.13
N THR A 255 21.60 -12.17 -16.07
CA THR A 255 22.08 -12.42 -14.70
C THR A 255 22.47 -13.89 -14.58
N SER A 256 23.65 -14.18 -14.03
CA SER A 256 24.08 -15.56 -13.83
C SER A 256 23.19 -16.28 -12.80
N ILE A 257 23.16 -17.61 -12.81
CA ILE A 257 22.39 -18.38 -11.82
C ILE A 257 22.98 -18.21 -10.43
N GLU A 258 24.31 -18.09 -10.33
CA GLU A 258 25.02 -17.85 -9.07
C GLU A 258 24.61 -16.50 -8.46
N ASP A 259 24.59 -15.42 -9.25
CA ASP A 259 24.16 -14.10 -8.79
C ASP A 259 22.67 -14.09 -8.42
N GLN A 260 21.84 -14.84 -9.14
CA GLN A 260 20.41 -14.98 -8.81
C GLN A 260 20.22 -15.65 -7.45
N ASP A 261 20.96 -16.71 -7.16
CA ASP A 261 20.90 -17.42 -5.87
C ASP A 261 21.44 -16.57 -4.71
N GLU A 262 22.50 -15.79 -4.96
CA GLU A 262 23.04 -14.83 -3.99
C GLU A 262 22.00 -13.73 -3.67
N LEU A 263 21.44 -13.10 -4.70
CA LEU A 263 20.42 -12.06 -4.54
C LEU A 263 19.14 -12.60 -3.90
N SER A 264 18.72 -13.82 -4.24
CA SER A 264 17.57 -14.50 -3.65
C SER A 264 17.80 -14.76 -2.15
N SER A 265 19.01 -15.20 -1.79
CA SER A 265 19.41 -15.41 -0.40
C SER A 265 19.50 -14.09 0.38
N LEU A 266 19.89 -13.01 -0.26
CA LEU A 266 19.98 -11.69 0.37
C LEU A 266 18.60 -11.04 0.56
N LEU A 267 17.75 -11.08 -0.46
CA LEU A 267 16.40 -10.50 -0.42
C LEU A 267 15.37 -11.39 0.28
N GLN A 268 15.68 -12.68 0.48
CA GLN A 268 14.77 -13.70 1.01
C GLN A 268 13.49 -13.88 0.17
N VAL A 269 13.55 -13.54 -1.13
CA VAL A 269 12.44 -13.69 -2.08
C VAL A 269 12.93 -14.42 -3.34
N PRO A 270 12.07 -15.23 -3.99
CA PRO A 270 12.44 -15.90 -5.24
C PRO A 270 12.67 -14.89 -6.35
N LEU A 271 13.83 -14.99 -7.00
CA LEU A 271 14.19 -14.19 -8.16
C LEU A 271 14.23 -15.04 -9.42
N VAL A 272 13.78 -14.46 -10.53
CA VAL A 272 13.87 -15.08 -11.85
C VAL A 272 14.42 -14.06 -12.84
N ALA A 273 15.31 -14.52 -13.73
CA ALA A 273 15.74 -13.73 -14.87
C ALA A 273 14.69 -13.77 -15.99
N GLY A 274 14.31 -12.60 -16.50
CA GLY A 274 13.34 -12.51 -17.59
C GLY A 274 13.39 -11.19 -18.35
N THR A 275 12.40 -10.96 -19.20
CA THR A 275 12.27 -9.74 -19.99
C THR A 275 10.85 -9.20 -19.93
N VAL A 276 10.70 -7.95 -20.34
CA VAL A 276 9.42 -7.25 -20.46
C VAL A 276 9.31 -6.62 -21.84
N ASN A 277 8.10 -6.24 -22.28
CA ASN A 277 7.94 -5.51 -23.54
C ASN A 277 8.61 -6.19 -24.76
N ARG A 278 8.41 -7.51 -24.93
CA ARG A 278 8.93 -8.28 -26.06
C ARG A 278 10.46 -8.30 -26.12
N GLY A 279 11.10 -8.62 -25.00
CA GLY A 279 12.55 -8.79 -24.92
C GLY A 279 13.34 -7.55 -24.46
N SER A 280 12.69 -6.53 -23.91
CA SER A 280 13.38 -5.43 -23.23
C SER A 280 14.07 -5.93 -21.96
N GLU A 281 15.33 -5.54 -21.80
CA GLU A 281 16.15 -5.89 -20.65
C GLU A 281 15.97 -4.92 -19.46
N VAL A 282 15.29 -3.79 -19.68
CA VAL A 282 15.05 -2.77 -18.66
C VAL A 282 13.73 -3.06 -17.93
N ILE A 283 13.80 -3.96 -16.95
CA ILE A 283 12.63 -4.48 -16.24
C ILE A 283 11.78 -3.36 -15.61
N SER A 284 12.39 -2.50 -14.80
CA SER A 284 11.66 -1.45 -14.07
C SER A 284 11.15 -0.33 -14.96
N ALA A 285 11.58 -0.26 -16.23
CA ALA A 285 10.95 0.61 -17.23
C ALA A 285 9.59 0.04 -17.62
N GLY A 286 9.55 -1.26 -17.93
CA GLY A 286 8.43 -1.89 -18.59
C GLY A 286 7.31 -2.32 -17.65
N MET A 287 7.58 -2.33 -16.34
CA MET A 287 6.59 -2.75 -15.35
C MET A 287 6.70 -2.02 -14.01
N VAL A 288 5.60 -2.05 -13.28
CA VAL A 288 5.51 -1.74 -11.85
C VAL A 288 4.71 -2.84 -11.15
N VAL A 289 5.08 -3.18 -9.93
CA VAL A 289 4.53 -4.33 -9.21
C VAL A 289 4.34 -4.00 -7.74
N ASN A 290 3.25 -4.51 -7.17
CA ASN A 290 3.06 -4.63 -5.73
C ASN A 290 2.76 -6.11 -5.40
N ASP A 291 2.30 -6.38 -4.19
CA ASP A 291 2.06 -7.77 -3.76
C ASP A 291 0.81 -8.44 -4.37
N TRP A 292 -0.08 -7.71 -5.04
CA TRP A 292 -1.36 -8.23 -5.55
C TRP A 292 -1.71 -7.83 -6.99
N CYS A 293 -1.00 -6.88 -7.58
CA CYS A 293 -1.17 -6.34 -8.92
C CYS A 293 0.19 -6.09 -9.58
N ALA A 294 0.26 -6.32 -10.88
CA ALA A 294 1.37 -5.85 -11.71
C ALA A 294 0.82 -5.11 -12.92
N PHE A 295 1.45 -3.99 -13.28
CA PHE A 295 1.17 -3.27 -14.52
C PHE A 295 2.38 -3.41 -15.43
N CYS A 296 2.15 -3.88 -16.65
CA CYS A 296 3.19 -4.13 -17.64
C CYS A 296 2.86 -3.40 -18.94
N GLY A 297 3.87 -3.04 -19.73
CA GLY A 297 3.65 -2.40 -21.02
C GLY A 297 2.86 -3.27 -22.01
N LEU A 298 2.17 -2.61 -22.95
CA LEU A 298 1.26 -3.25 -23.90
C LEU A 298 1.92 -4.35 -24.75
N ASP A 299 3.20 -4.17 -25.09
CA ASP A 299 3.98 -5.11 -25.91
C ASP A 299 4.45 -6.36 -25.15
N THR A 300 4.21 -6.43 -23.84
CA THR A 300 4.61 -7.59 -23.03
C THR A 300 3.85 -8.83 -23.50
N THR A 301 4.61 -9.83 -23.93
CA THR A 301 4.08 -11.07 -24.52
C THR A 301 3.34 -11.91 -23.48
N SER A 302 2.43 -12.79 -23.91
CA SER A 302 1.70 -13.66 -22.97
C SER A 302 2.63 -14.60 -22.21
N THR A 303 3.74 -15.02 -22.81
CA THR A 303 4.77 -15.82 -22.14
C THR A 303 5.50 -15.03 -21.05
N GLU A 304 5.83 -13.77 -21.30
CA GLU A 304 6.43 -12.89 -20.28
C GLU A 304 5.43 -12.64 -19.14
N LEU A 305 4.16 -12.37 -19.44
CA LEU A 305 3.12 -12.20 -18.43
C LEU A 305 2.95 -13.43 -17.53
N SER A 306 2.92 -14.64 -18.09
CA SER A 306 2.81 -15.86 -17.29
C SER A 306 4.00 -16.05 -16.34
N VAL A 307 5.21 -15.63 -16.75
CA VAL A 307 6.38 -15.65 -15.86
C VAL A 307 6.20 -14.63 -14.74
N ILE A 308 5.78 -13.41 -15.05
CA ILE A 308 5.57 -12.33 -14.08
C ILE A 308 4.51 -12.76 -13.05
N GLU A 309 3.36 -13.25 -13.50
CA GLU A 309 2.28 -13.73 -12.62
C GLU A 309 2.73 -14.86 -11.69
N SER A 310 3.55 -15.78 -12.21
CA SER A 310 4.10 -16.89 -11.42
C SER A 310 5.14 -16.44 -10.40
N VAL A 311 6.02 -15.50 -10.75
CA VAL A 311 7.12 -15.04 -9.90
C VAL A 311 6.60 -14.20 -8.75
N PHE A 312 5.67 -13.29 -9.05
CA PHE A 312 5.07 -12.40 -8.06
C PHE A 312 3.87 -13.00 -7.31
N ARG A 313 3.52 -14.26 -7.62
CA ARG A 313 2.39 -15.00 -7.01
C ARG A 313 1.06 -14.26 -7.06
N LEU A 314 0.84 -13.53 -8.15
CA LEU A 314 -0.40 -12.78 -8.34
C LEU A 314 -1.58 -13.73 -8.47
N SER A 315 -1.40 -14.91 -9.05
CA SER A 315 -2.51 -15.84 -9.32
C SER A 315 -2.96 -16.71 -8.13
N ASP A 316 -2.48 -16.50 -6.91
CA ASP A 316 -2.75 -17.40 -5.77
C ASP A 316 -4.21 -17.41 -5.26
N ALA A 317 -5.10 -16.60 -5.86
CA ALA A 317 -6.56 -16.78 -5.71
C ALA A 317 -7.11 -17.98 -6.53
N VAL A 318 -6.33 -18.51 -7.48
CA VAL A 318 -6.64 -19.74 -8.20
C VAL A 318 -5.53 -20.75 -7.88
N GLN A 319 -5.55 -21.32 -6.69
CA GLN A 319 -4.73 -22.49 -6.42
C GLN A 319 -5.12 -23.63 -7.38
N PRO A 320 -4.27 -24.05 -8.35
CA PRO A 320 -4.52 -25.28 -9.10
C PRO A 320 -4.47 -26.51 -8.18
N SER A 321 -3.84 -26.41 -7.00
CA SER A 321 -3.87 -27.44 -5.95
C SER A 321 -5.24 -27.63 -5.33
N ALA A 322 -6.04 -26.57 -5.14
CA ALA A 322 -7.40 -26.71 -4.60
C ALA A 322 -8.32 -27.44 -5.60
N ILE A 323 -8.18 -27.14 -6.90
CA ILE A 323 -8.95 -27.80 -7.97
C ILE A 323 -8.43 -29.23 -8.20
N ALA A 324 -7.12 -29.48 -8.17
CA ALA A 324 -6.57 -30.83 -8.29
C ALA A 324 -6.91 -31.72 -7.08
N THR A 325 -7.02 -31.14 -5.89
CA THR A 325 -7.41 -31.86 -4.67
C THR A 325 -8.92 -32.11 -4.68
N SER A 326 -9.76 -31.13 -5.04
CA SER A 326 -11.20 -31.34 -5.19
C SER A 326 -11.54 -32.32 -6.31
N MET A 327 -10.80 -32.31 -7.42
CA MET A 327 -10.97 -33.30 -8.50
C MET A 327 -10.53 -34.71 -8.07
N ARG A 328 -9.47 -34.84 -7.27
CA ARG A 328 -9.07 -36.15 -6.72
C ARG A 328 -10.08 -36.67 -5.70
N ASP A 329 -10.55 -35.81 -4.79
CA ASP A 329 -11.53 -36.21 -3.78
C ASP A 329 -12.86 -36.62 -4.43
N SER A 330 -13.30 -35.91 -5.47
CA SER A 330 -14.49 -36.26 -6.26
C SER A 330 -14.33 -37.59 -7.03
N LEU A 331 -13.10 -37.90 -7.50
CA LEU A 331 -12.82 -39.17 -8.19
C LEU A 331 -12.76 -40.34 -7.19
N ILE A 332 -12.24 -40.12 -5.98
CA ILE A 332 -12.17 -41.15 -4.94
C ILE A 332 -13.57 -41.51 -4.42
N ASP A 333 -14.45 -40.51 -4.24
CA ASP A 333 -15.84 -40.71 -3.78
C ASP A 333 -16.73 -41.42 -4.81
N SER A 334 -16.37 -41.37 -6.11
CA SER A 334 -17.08 -42.11 -7.17
C SER A 334 -16.59 -43.56 -7.37
N MET A 335 -15.50 -43.95 -6.68
CA MET A 335 -14.92 -45.30 -6.74
C MET A 335 -15.11 -46.10 -5.44
N ALA A 336 -15.69 -45.50 -4.39
CA ALA A 336 -16.09 -46.15 -3.14
C ALA A 336 -17.57 -46.59 -3.18
#